data_AF-A0A1I0ECD7-F1
#
_entry.id   AF-A0A1I0ECD7-F1
#
_cell.length_a   1.000
_cell.length_b   1.000
_cell.length_c   1.000
_cell.angle_alpha   90.00
_cell.angle_beta   90.00
_cell.angle_gamma   90.00
#
_symmetry.space_group_name_H-M   'P 1'
#
loop_
_entity.id
_entity.type
_entity.pdbx_description
1 polymer ?
#
loop_
_entity_poly.entity_id
_entity_poly.type
_entity_poly.pdbx_seq_one_letter_code
_entity_poly.pdbx_strand_id
1 'polypeptide(L)'
;MRYKLLRVLFFCFILLTFFYTYQFFQRPESIATFQSYTSPALKINKELINAYHSDDLDVKAEAEGQIIKTTLSTIYYEKWQEFIEYIELQLYEENLLPQASQQLVVALNLSKDLAVVVVFDAVADDYIYHSKIENIVPVNKIEFITNPSHSYKSMLIYQTLDEKFGSFFYEEFLQVYLYLSNGFRNIWHKTLYYEEIYKEIWVDPKADENLWNKVIEETIIDFIQDDPLTIKTFTTLEKYTTRSPQYPDKDSFTLLHTDDYKRSYYWSNQFNTFILGEVNKDVFLSDVALLEDMESSREALFGISNSNYKIITSKGEVLYLSKNKFQAMFQSFLEE
;
A
#
# COMPACT_ATOMS: atom_id res chain seq x y z
N MET A 1 -24.88 31.51 50.05
CA MET A 1 -25.21 30.89 48.75
C MET A 1 -23.99 30.76 47.83
N ARG A 2 -23.20 31.83 47.62
CA ARG A 2 -21.97 31.81 46.78
C ARG A 2 -20.96 30.68 47.08
N TYR A 3 -20.65 30.42 48.36
CA TYR A 3 -19.71 29.35 48.73
C TYR A 3 -20.20 27.92 48.42
N LYS A 4 -21.51 27.68 48.43
CA LYS A 4 -22.08 26.38 48.06
C LYS A 4 -21.99 26.16 46.55
N LEU A 5 -22.29 27.20 45.76
CA LEU A 5 -22.16 27.17 44.31
C LEU A 5 -20.70 26.94 43.87
N LEU A 6 -19.74 27.61 44.51
CA LEU A 6 -18.31 27.46 44.21
C LEU A 6 -17.82 26.03 44.50
N ARG A 7 -18.27 25.40 45.60
CA ARG A 7 -17.92 24.01 45.93
C ARG A 7 -18.48 23.03 44.92
N VAL A 8 -19.71 23.25 44.45
CA VAL A 8 -20.33 22.42 43.40
C VAL A 8 -19.57 22.57 42.08
N LEU A 9 -19.23 23.80 41.67
CA LEU A 9 -18.42 24.04 40.47
C LEU A 9 -17.04 23.39 40.56
N PHE A 10 -16.37 23.50 41.70
CA PHE A 10 -15.07 22.87 41.94
C PHE A 10 -15.16 21.34 41.90
N PHE A 11 -16.20 20.75 42.50
CA PHE A 11 -16.45 19.33 42.44
C PHE A 11 -16.74 18.86 41.01
N CYS A 12 -17.58 19.58 40.26
CA CYS A 12 -17.83 19.31 38.84
C CYS A 12 -16.55 19.39 38.01
N PHE A 13 -15.70 20.39 38.25
CA PHE A 13 -14.40 20.52 37.57
C PHE A 13 -13.50 19.31 37.83
N ILE A 14 -13.37 18.89 39.09
CA ILE A 14 -12.60 17.68 39.46
C ILE A 14 -13.16 16.45 38.73
N LEU A 15 -14.48 16.26 38.75
CA LEU A 15 -15.13 15.12 38.13
C LEU A 15 -14.92 15.12 36.61
N LEU A 16 -14.98 16.30 35.98
CA LEU A 16 -14.70 16.50 34.57
C LEU A 16 -13.23 16.15 34.26
N THR A 17 -12.28 16.63 35.06
CA THR A 17 -10.86 16.28 34.89
C THR A 17 -10.59 14.79 35.06
N PHE A 18 -11.22 14.13 36.05
CA PHE A 18 -11.12 12.69 36.24
C PHE A 18 -11.73 11.93 35.07
N PHE A 19 -12.84 12.39 34.52
CA PHE A 19 -13.46 11.79 33.36
C PHE A 19 -12.56 11.91 32.13
N TYR A 20 -11.98 13.09 31.87
CA TYR A 20 -11.06 13.29 30.76
C TYR A 20 -9.76 12.50 30.91
N THR A 21 -9.15 12.46 32.09
CA THR A 21 -7.94 11.65 32.31
C THR A 21 -8.25 10.16 32.21
N TYR A 22 -9.37 9.70 32.75
CA TYR A 22 -9.80 8.30 32.60
C TYR A 22 -10.00 7.94 31.12
N GLN A 23 -10.72 8.77 30.36
CA GLN A 23 -10.91 8.56 28.92
C GLN A 23 -9.59 8.57 28.15
N PHE A 24 -8.64 9.44 28.52
CA PHE A 24 -7.31 9.48 27.94
C PHE A 24 -6.54 8.16 28.19
N PHE A 25 -6.53 7.66 29.43
CA PHE A 25 -5.84 6.42 29.78
C PHE A 25 -6.53 5.14 29.27
N GLN A 26 -7.82 5.21 28.93
CA GLN A 26 -8.55 4.08 28.32
C GLN A 26 -8.32 3.97 26.79
N ARG A 27 -7.65 4.94 26.16
CA ARG A 27 -7.38 4.94 24.73
C ARG A 27 -5.88 4.68 24.48
N PRO A 28 -5.49 3.45 24.09
CA PRO A 28 -4.08 3.11 23.83
C PRO A 28 -3.41 4.05 22.83
N GLU A 29 -4.14 4.50 21.81
CA GLU A 29 -3.67 5.45 20.80
C GLU A 29 -3.27 6.80 21.42
N SER A 30 -4.06 7.33 22.36
CA SER A 30 -3.78 8.62 23.01
C SER A 30 -2.53 8.57 23.90
N ILE A 31 -2.30 7.43 24.56
CA ILE A 31 -1.09 7.18 25.34
C ILE A 31 0.14 7.11 24.42
N ALA A 32 0.04 6.37 23.30
CA ALA A 32 1.13 6.24 22.34
C ALA A 32 1.51 7.59 21.72
N THR A 33 0.54 8.41 21.32
CA THR A 33 0.80 9.79 20.86
C THR A 33 1.45 10.63 21.95
N PHE A 34 0.96 10.60 23.19
CA PHE A 34 1.61 11.39 24.25
C PHE A 34 3.05 10.94 24.54
N GLN A 35 3.31 9.64 24.49
CA GLN A 35 4.66 9.09 24.64
C GLN A 35 5.60 9.55 23.52
N SER A 36 5.15 9.57 22.27
CA SER A 36 5.97 10.06 21.15
C SER A 36 6.30 11.55 21.26
N TYR A 37 5.38 12.36 21.80
CA TYR A 37 5.62 13.78 22.03
C TYR A 37 6.53 14.08 23.23
N THR A 38 6.56 13.21 24.24
CA THR A 38 7.24 13.46 25.52
C THR A 38 8.56 12.72 25.70
N SER A 39 8.79 11.62 24.97
CA SER A 39 10.02 10.83 25.06
C SER A 39 11.03 11.24 23.98
N PRO A 40 12.18 11.83 24.33
CA PRO A 40 13.22 12.16 23.35
C PRO A 40 13.73 10.93 22.59
N ALA A 41 13.70 9.75 23.22
CA ALA A 41 14.15 8.49 22.62
C ALA A 41 13.23 7.96 21.50
N LEU A 42 12.06 8.57 21.31
CA LEU A 42 11.08 8.21 20.26
C LEU A 42 10.98 9.29 19.17
N LYS A 43 11.90 10.25 19.16
CA LYS A 43 11.95 11.35 18.19
C LYS A 43 13.18 11.21 17.32
N ILE A 44 13.03 11.55 16.05
CA ILE A 44 14.16 11.63 15.12
C ILE A 44 14.52 13.10 14.97
N ASN A 45 15.68 13.50 15.46
CA ASN A 45 16.12 14.89 15.35
C ASN A 45 16.52 15.23 13.90
N LYS A 46 16.24 16.46 13.44
CA LYS A 46 16.62 16.90 12.09
C LYS A 46 18.13 16.89 11.83
N GLU A 47 18.94 17.07 12.85
CA GLU A 47 20.40 16.92 12.76
C GLU A 47 20.79 15.49 12.36
N LEU A 48 20.04 14.48 12.80
CA LEU A 48 20.27 13.08 12.44
C LEU A 48 19.98 12.82 10.95
N ILE A 49 18.96 13.49 10.40
CA ILE A 49 18.66 13.42 8.97
C ILE A 49 19.77 14.08 8.15
N ASN A 50 20.27 15.23 8.60
CA ASN A 50 21.43 15.88 7.97
C ASN A 50 22.69 15.00 8.02
N ALA A 51 22.91 14.29 9.13
CA ALA A 51 24.02 13.35 9.28
C ALA A 51 23.90 12.14 8.35
N TYR A 52 22.68 11.63 8.12
CA TYR A 52 22.43 10.56 7.14
C TYR A 52 22.79 10.97 5.70
N HIS A 53 22.66 12.25 5.37
CA HIS A 53 23.07 12.81 4.08
C HIS A 53 24.53 13.25 4.01
N SER A 54 25.34 12.97 5.04
CA SER A 54 26.78 13.28 5.06
C SER A 54 27.55 12.47 4.01
N ASP A 55 28.61 13.08 3.45
CA ASP A 55 29.60 12.39 2.60
C ASP A 55 30.51 11.44 3.40
N ASP A 56 30.57 11.62 4.73
CA ASP A 56 31.32 10.75 5.63
C ASP A 56 30.53 9.46 5.90
N LEU A 57 31.10 8.33 5.46
CA LEU A 57 30.46 7.01 5.55
C LEU A 57 30.23 6.55 7.00
N ASP A 58 31.12 6.89 7.93
CA ASP A 58 30.99 6.48 9.32
C ASP A 58 29.86 7.26 10.00
N VAL A 59 29.81 8.58 9.76
CA VAL A 59 28.73 9.45 10.24
C VAL A 59 27.37 9.02 9.68
N LYS A 60 27.33 8.71 8.38
CA LYS A 60 26.12 8.23 7.72
C LYS A 60 25.64 6.90 8.29
N ALA A 61 26.54 5.92 8.46
CA ALA A 61 26.19 4.60 8.99
C ALA A 61 25.71 4.68 10.45
N GLU A 62 26.33 5.54 11.27
CA GLU A 62 25.86 5.79 12.63
C GLU A 62 24.46 6.41 12.64
N ALA A 63 24.23 7.42 11.77
CA ALA A 63 22.93 8.07 11.65
C ALA A 63 21.85 7.08 11.18
N GLU A 64 22.14 6.26 10.18
CA GLU A 64 21.27 5.20 9.68
C GLU A 64 20.87 4.21 10.79
N GLY A 65 21.84 3.68 11.53
CA GLY A 65 21.57 2.76 12.64
C GLY A 65 20.71 3.39 13.75
N GLN A 66 20.94 4.67 14.06
CA GLN A 66 20.13 5.40 15.05
C GLN A 66 18.70 5.65 14.55
N ILE A 67 18.51 6.01 13.27
CA ILE A 67 17.19 6.19 12.66
C ILE A 67 16.40 4.89 12.68
N ILE A 68 17.01 3.78 12.26
CA ILE A 68 16.39 2.45 12.29
C ILE A 68 15.98 2.10 13.73
N LYS A 69 16.90 2.23 14.69
CA LYS A 69 16.64 1.90 16.11
C LYS A 69 15.49 2.72 16.69
N THR A 70 15.49 4.03 16.47
CA THR A 70 14.44 4.94 16.95
C THR A 70 13.11 4.60 16.30
N THR A 71 13.10 4.34 14.98
CA THR A 71 11.88 3.96 14.25
C THR A 71 11.30 2.65 14.78
N LEU A 72 12.11 1.60 14.92
CA LEU A 72 11.69 0.31 15.48
C LEU A 72 11.16 0.44 16.91
N SER A 73 11.82 1.22 17.77
CA SER A 73 11.33 1.47 19.14
C SER A 73 9.97 2.18 19.14
N THR A 74 9.77 3.10 18.20
CA THR A 74 8.55 3.90 18.12
C THR A 74 7.35 3.10 17.66
N ILE A 75 7.56 2.08 16.83
CA ILE A 75 6.50 1.18 16.36
C ILE A 75 6.37 -0.12 17.18
N TYR A 76 7.12 -0.25 18.27
CA TYR A 76 7.17 -1.43 19.17
C TYR A 76 7.71 -2.71 18.52
N TYR A 77 8.75 -2.56 17.71
CA TYR A 77 9.42 -3.62 16.95
C TYR A 77 10.84 -3.88 17.49
N GLU A 78 11.03 -3.80 18.80
CA GLU A 78 12.35 -3.81 19.45
C GLU A 78 13.15 -5.09 19.17
N LYS A 79 12.48 -6.21 18.91
CA LYS A 79 13.13 -7.48 18.54
C LYS A 79 13.94 -7.40 17.25
N TRP A 80 13.55 -6.51 16.33
CA TRP A 80 14.28 -6.31 15.07
C TRP A 80 15.59 -5.52 15.26
N GLN A 81 15.81 -4.92 16.43
CA GLN A 81 17.04 -4.17 16.70
C GLN A 81 18.31 -5.04 16.68
N GLU A 82 18.16 -6.36 16.89
CA GLU A 82 19.26 -7.32 16.77
C GLU A 82 19.77 -7.47 15.32
N PHE A 83 18.98 -7.01 14.34
CA PHE A 83 19.25 -7.16 12.92
C PHE A 83 19.46 -5.81 12.21
N ILE A 84 19.76 -4.72 12.94
CA ILE A 84 19.92 -3.37 12.36
C ILE A 84 20.87 -3.35 11.16
N GLU A 85 21.97 -4.09 11.21
CA GLU A 85 22.97 -4.16 10.13
C GLU A 85 22.42 -4.78 8.82
N TYR A 86 21.28 -5.46 8.87
CA TYR A 86 20.63 -6.13 7.73
C TYR A 86 19.35 -5.43 7.27
N ILE A 87 18.90 -4.39 7.99
CA ILE A 87 17.68 -3.65 7.66
C ILE A 87 18.04 -2.57 6.65
N GLU A 88 17.42 -2.61 5.48
CA GLU A 88 17.56 -1.54 4.50
C GLU A 88 16.67 -0.35 4.89
N LEU A 89 17.28 0.83 4.98
CA LEU A 89 16.61 2.10 5.27
C LEU A 89 16.44 2.92 3.99
N GLN A 90 15.21 3.38 3.73
CA GLN A 90 14.94 4.42 2.73
C GLN A 90 14.23 5.61 3.38
N LEU A 91 14.71 6.82 3.09
CA LEU A 91 14.20 8.07 3.65
C LEU A 91 13.68 9.01 2.59
N TYR A 92 12.54 9.63 2.87
CA TYR A 92 11.92 10.63 2.02
C TYR A 92 11.31 11.75 2.86
N GLU A 93 11.29 12.97 2.35
CA GLU A 93 10.60 14.12 2.97
C GLU A 93 9.55 14.66 2.02
N GLU A 94 8.27 14.63 2.41
CA GLU A 94 7.17 15.04 1.55
C GLU A 94 5.91 15.48 2.32
N ASN A 95 5.06 16.30 1.70
CA ASN A 95 3.77 16.70 2.26
C ASN A 95 2.69 15.62 1.98
N LEU A 96 2.40 14.80 2.99
CA LEU A 96 1.48 13.66 2.92
C LEU A 96 0.22 13.82 3.77
N LEU A 97 0.21 14.79 4.68
CA LEU A 97 -0.89 15.05 5.58
C LEU A 97 -1.61 16.35 5.17
N PRO A 98 -2.89 16.53 5.53
CA PRO A 98 -3.60 17.78 5.23
C PRO A 98 -2.98 19.05 5.82
N GLN A 99 -2.07 18.89 6.78
CA GLN A 99 -1.31 19.98 7.38
C GLN A 99 -0.15 20.36 6.45
N ALA A 100 0.08 21.65 6.22
CA ALA A 100 1.13 22.14 5.35
C ALA A 100 2.55 22.03 5.99
N SER A 101 2.91 20.84 6.47
CA SER A 101 4.25 20.48 6.94
C SER A 101 4.80 19.35 6.06
N GLN A 102 6.11 19.32 5.87
CA GLN A 102 6.77 18.16 5.28
C GLN A 102 6.89 17.08 6.35
N GLN A 103 6.42 15.88 6.04
CA GLN A 103 6.59 14.70 6.87
C GLN A 103 7.87 13.96 6.46
N LEU A 104 8.50 13.29 7.43
CA LEU A 104 9.55 12.32 7.18
C LEU A 104 8.90 10.94 6.99
N VAL A 105 9.22 10.28 5.89
CA VAL A 105 8.83 8.92 5.57
C VAL A 105 10.04 8.01 5.71
N VAL A 106 9.90 6.98 6.53
CA VAL A 106 10.93 5.99 6.82
C VAL A 106 10.43 4.63 6.36
N ALA A 107 11.00 4.07 5.30
CA ALA A 107 10.75 2.70 4.88
C ALA A 107 11.86 1.79 5.42
N LEU A 108 11.47 0.70 6.08
CA LEU A 108 12.37 -0.32 6.61
C LEU A 108 12.03 -1.68 5.99
N ASN A 109 12.96 -2.26 5.25
CA ASN A 109 12.85 -3.66 4.80
C ASN A 109 13.41 -4.56 5.90
N LEU A 110 12.53 -5.21 6.66
CA LEU A 110 12.88 -5.98 7.86
C LEU A 110 13.32 -7.41 7.51
N SER A 111 12.69 -8.01 6.51
CA SER A 111 13.03 -9.33 5.97
C SER A 111 12.60 -9.44 4.51
N LYS A 112 12.82 -10.60 3.88
CA LYS A 112 12.37 -10.85 2.49
C LYS A 112 10.85 -10.75 2.29
N ASP A 113 10.06 -10.86 3.35
CA ASP A 113 8.59 -10.90 3.30
C ASP A 113 7.92 -9.80 4.12
N LEU A 114 8.71 -8.89 4.71
CA LEU A 114 8.20 -7.90 5.64
C LEU A 114 8.93 -6.58 5.50
N ALA A 115 8.16 -5.53 5.24
CA ALA A 115 8.58 -4.16 5.40
C ALA A 115 7.56 -3.35 6.20
N VAL A 116 7.98 -2.17 6.62
CA VAL A 116 7.12 -1.17 7.27
C VAL A 116 7.48 0.21 6.75
N VAL A 117 6.47 1.03 6.49
CA VAL A 117 6.64 2.46 6.21
C VAL A 117 6.09 3.25 7.37
N VAL A 118 6.91 4.12 7.95
CA VAL A 118 6.56 4.94 9.10
C VAL A 118 6.59 6.41 8.68
N VAL A 119 5.53 7.14 9.03
CA VAL A 119 5.40 8.57 8.75
C VAL A 119 5.52 9.33 10.06
N PHE A 120 6.43 10.30 10.08
CA PHE A 120 6.67 11.21 11.19
C PHE A 120 6.30 12.64 10.78
N ASP A 121 5.67 13.37 11.68
CA ASP A 121 5.34 14.78 11.49
C ASP A 121 6.46 15.69 12.00
N ALA A 122 6.72 16.78 11.29
CA ALA A 122 7.76 17.74 11.66
C ALA A 122 7.25 18.67 12.76
N VAL A 123 7.89 18.62 13.93
CA VAL A 123 7.55 19.48 15.08
C VAL A 123 8.83 20.14 15.61
N ALA A 124 8.98 21.44 15.34
CA ALA A 124 10.19 22.21 15.63
C ALA A 124 11.44 21.56 15.00
N ASP A 125 12.39 21.10 15.82
CA ASP A 125 13.66 20.51 15.40
C ASP A 125 13.63 18.96 15.34
N ASP A 126 12.46 18.37 15.63
CA ASP A 126 12.28 16.93 15.70
C ASP A 126 11.20 16.44 14.73
N TYR A 127 11.29 15.16 14.38
CA TYR A 127 10.24 14.36 13.75
C TYR A 127 9.60 13.45 14.78
N ILE A 128 8.27 13.52 14.89
CA ILE A 128 7.46 12.79 15.88
C ILE A 128 6.55 11.82 15.16
N TYR A 129 6.47 10.58 15.66
CA TYR A 129 5.65 9.55 15.04
C TYR A 129 4.19 9.96 14.89
N HIS A 130 3.67 9.73 13.70
CA HIS A 130 2.28 9.97 13.35
C HIS A 130 1.55 8.65 13.03
N SER A 131 2.05 7.88 12.06
CA SER A 131 1.37 6.66 11.59
C SER A 131 2.34 5.67 10.95
N LYS A 132 1.89 4.44 10.75
CA LYS A 132 2.62 3.41 10.01
C LYS A 132 1.73 2.68 9.01
N ILE A 133 2.35 2.14 7.97
CA ILE A 133 1.80 1.20 7.00
C ILE A 133 2.54 -0.12 7.23
N GLU A 134 1.79 -1.14 7.62
CA GLU A 134 2.29 -2.49 7.92
C GLU A 134 1.68 -3.52 6.96
N ASN A 135 2.15 -4.75 7.04
CA ASN A 135 1.73 -5.87 6.18
C ASN A 135 2.02 -5.59 4.69
N ILE A 136 3.15 -4.95 4.44
CA ILE A 136 3.73 -4.77 3.11
C ILE A 136 5.00 -5.59 3.00
N VAL A 137 5.40 -5.89 1.77
CA VAL A 137 6.64 -6.64 1.46
C VAL A 137 7.76 -5.64 1.13
N PRO A 138 9.02 -6.09 0.93
CA PRO A 138 10.15 -5.19 0.68
C PRO A 138 9.85 -4.08 -0.33
N VAL A 139 10.13 -2.85 0.10
CA VAL A 139 9.96 -1.62 -0.66
C VAL A 139 11.20 -1.39 -1.51
N ASN A 140 11.02 -1.28 -2.83
CA ASN A 140 12.09 -0.91 -3.74
C ASN A 140 12.31 0.60 -3.78
N LYS A 141 11.21 1.36 -3.84
CA LYS A 141 11.20 2.83 -3.82
C LYS A 141 9.84 3.37 -3.44
N ILE A 142 9.81 4.62 -2.97
CA ILE A 142 8.59 5.39 -2.77
C ILE A 142 8.65 6.62 -3.68
N GLU A 143 7.58 6.82 -4.46
CA GLU A 143 7.36 8.05 -5.23
C GLU A 143 6.12 8.77 -4.70
N PHE A 144 5.94 10.03 -5.12
CA PHE A 144 4.84 10.86 -4.63
C PHE A 144 4.11 11.52 -5.79
N ILE A 145 2.78 11.43 -5.77
CA ILE A 145 1.94 12.04 -6.79
C ILE A 145 1.00 13.08 -6.17
N THR A 146 0.83 14.19 -6.87
CA THR A 146 -0.12 15.22 -6.47
C THR A 146 -1.50 14.87 -7.01
N ASN A 147 -2.51 14.87 -6.15
CA ASN A 147 -3.89 14.82 -6.57
C ASN A 147 -4.47 16.23 -6.53
N PRO A 148 -4.97 16.80 -7.64
CA PRO A 148 -5.56 18.15 -7.65
C PRO A 148 -6.68 18.37 -6.63
N SER A 149 -7.34 17.29 -6.19
CA SER A 149 -8.42 17.34 -5.19
C SER A 149 -7.92 17.47 -3.73
N HIS A 150 -6.61 17.37 -3.49
CA HIS A 150 -6.01 17.40 -2.16
C HIS A 150 -4.80 18.35 -2.09
N SER A 151 -4.58 18.96 -0.93
CA SER A 151 -3.40 19.82 -0.68
C SER A 151 -2.13 19.04 -0.31
N TYR A 152 -2.19 17.72 -0.37
CA TYR A 152 -1.16 16.78 0.04
C TYR A 152 -1.07 15.65 -0.97
N LYS A 153 0.08 14.95 -1.00
CA LYS A 153 0.40 13.94 -2.00
C LYS A 153 0.00 12.54 -1.55
N SER A 154 -0.23 11.65 -2.52
CA SER A 154 -0.31 10.21 -2.31
C SER A 154 1.08 9.58 -2.41
N MET A 155 1.30 8.49 -1.66
CA MET A 155 2.51 7.67 -1.75
C MET A 155 2.33 6.54 -2.76
N LEU A 156 3.28 6.39 -3.67
CA LEU A 156 3.40 5.28 -4.61
C LEU A 156 4.48 4.34 -4.08
N ILE A 157 4.09 3.23 -3.47
CA ILE A 157 5.02 2.28 -2.85
C ILE A 157 5.24 1.11 -3.81
N TYR A 158 6.42 1.08 -4.41
CA TYR A 158 6.88 0.00 -5.29
C TYR A 158 7.47 -1.12 -4.44
N GLN A 159 6.97 -2.34 -4.65
CA GLN A 159 7.25 -3.50 -3.81
C GLN A 159 7.68 -4.70 -4.64
N THR A 160 8.53 -5.54 -4.06
CA THR A 160 8.96 -6.81 -4.63
C THR A 160 8.68 -7.95 -3.66
N LEU A 161 8.07 -9.02 -4.15
CA LEU A 161 7.91 -10.29 -3.48
C LEU A 161 8.65 -11.38 -4.27
N ASP A 162 9.73 -11.90 -3.70
CA ASP A 162 10.50 -13.00 -4.31
C ASP A 162 10.25 -14.31 -3.54
N GLU A 163 9.39 -15.16 -4.10
CA GLU A 163 9.07 -16.49 -3.59
C GLU A 163 9.58 -17.60 -4.52
N LYS A 164 10.63 -17.33 -5.30
CA LYS A 164 11.30 -18.34 -6.15
C LYS A 164 11.76 -19.53 -5.33
N PHE A 165 12.08 -19.30 -4.05
CA PHE A 165 12.37 -20.35 -3.09
C PHE A 165 11.10 -20.78 -2.34
N GLY A 166 10.35 -21.72 -2.93
CA GLY A 166 9.22 -22.39 -2.27
C GLY A 166 7.97 -22.39 -3.13
N SER A 167 7.60 -21.23 -3.69
CA SER A 167 6.38 -21.07 -4.49
C SER A 167 6.65 -20.75 -5.97
N PHE A 168 7.93 -20.66 -6.38
CA PHE A 168 8.39 -20.52 -7.77
C PHE A 168 7.82 -19.29 -8.51
N PHE A 169 7.53 -18.21 -7.78
CA PHE A 169 7.07 -16.96 -8.38
C PHE A 169 7.84 -15.74 -7.91
N TYR A 170 7.73 -14.68 -8.71
CA TYR A 170 8.30 -13.38 -8.47
C TYR A 170 7.27 -12.33 -8.88
N GLU A 171 7.04 -11.35 -8.02
CA GLU A 171 6.10 -10.27 -8.27
C GLU A 171 6.70 -8.92 -7.92
N GLU A 172 6.62 -7.97 -8.86
CA GLU A 172 6.76 -6.55 -8.61
C GLU A 172 5.39 -5.90 -8.71
N PHE A 173 5.02 -5.07 -7.75
CA PHE A 173 3.73 -4.40 -7.75
C PHE A 173 3.80 -3.02 -7.13
N LEU A 174 2.81 -2.19 -7.49
CA LEU A 174 2.63 -0.85 -6.99
C LEU A 174 1.37 -0.77 -6.14
N GLN A 175 1.48 -0.18 -4.96
CA GLN A 175 0.34 0.24 -4.15
C GLN A 175 0.35 1.74 -3.93
N VAL A 176 -0.79 2.39 -4.14
CA VAL A 176 -0.97 3.82 -3.90
C VAL A 176 -1.68 4.02 -2.58
N TYR A 177 -1.06 4.78 -1.67
CA TYR A 177 -1.60 5.11 -0.37
C TYR A 177 -1.95 6.59 -0.29
N LEU A 178 -3.15 6.88 0.22
CA LEU A 178 -3.60 8.23 0.53
C LEU A 178 -4.04 8.31 1.98
N TYR A 179 -3.76 9.43 2.63
CA TYR A 179 -4.22 9.67 4.00
C TYR A 179 -5.71 10.00 4.02
N LEU A 180 -6.54 9.05 4.47
CA LEU A 180 -7.99 9.14 4.49
C LEU A 180 -8.55 8.70 5.85
N SER A 181 -9.44 9.51 6.42
CA SER A 181 -10.14 9.17 7.68
C SER A 181 -9.19 8.75 8.80
N ASN A 182 -8.15 9.55 9.03
CA ASN A 182 -7.13 9.39 10.07
C ASN A 182 -6.14 8.22 9.88
N GLY A 183 -5.96 7.72 8.66
CA GLY A 183 -4.93 6.71 8.38
C GLY A 183 -4.59 6.62 6.90
N PHE A 184 -3.46 6.01 6.58
CA PHE A 184 -3.13 5.70 5.20
C PHE A 184 -3.95 4.51 4.71
N ARG A 185 -4.66 4.69 3.60
CA ARG A 185 -5.45 3.64 2.95
C ARG A 185 -4.87 3.36 1.59
N ASN A 186 -4.76 2.07 1.24
CA ASN A 186 -4.50 1.67 -0.12
C ASN A 186 -5.73 2.03 -0.98
N ILE A 187 -5.54 2.91 -1.94
CA ILE A 187 -6.56 3.41 -2.87
C ILE A 187 -6.37 2.89 -4.29
N TRP A 188 -5.28 2.18 -4.57
CA TRP A 188 -5.04 1.56 -5.86
C TRP A 188 -3.90 0.55 -5.78
N HIS A 189 -4.02 -0.55 -6.50
CA HIS A 189 -3.02 -1.61 -6.55
C HIS A 189 -2.90 -2.12 -7.98
N LYS A 190 -1.68 -2.36 -8.45
CA LYS A 190 -1.44 -3.02 -9.73
C LYS A 190 -0.11 -3.76 -9.76
N THR A 191 -0.12 -4.99 -10.25
CA THR A 191 1.08 -5.76 -10.59
C THR A 191 1.82 -5.08 -11.75
N LEU A 192 3.12 -4.88 -11.60
CA LEU A 192 4.03 -4.33 -12.62
C LEU A 192 4.68 -5.45 -13.42
N TYR A 193 5.16 -6.47 -12.71
CA TYR A 193 5.75 -7.65 -13.29
C TYR A 193 5.37 -8.87 -12.45
N TYR A 194 5.05 -9.97 -13.12
CA TYR A 194 4.88 -11.27 -12.49
C TYR A 194 5.52 -12.34 -13.34
N GLU A 195 6.21 -13.27 -12.70
CA GLU A 195 6.70 -14.48 -13.34
C GLU A 195 6.46 -15.66 -12.40
N GLU A 196 5.79 -16.69 -12.90
CA GLU A 196 5.66 -17.97 -12.18
C GLU A 196 5.96 -19.13 -13.11
N ILE A 197 6.75 -20.09 -12.61
CA ILE A 197 7.03 -21.35 -13.30
C ILE A 197 6.45 -22.50 -12.49
N TYR A 198 5.55 -23.26 -13.11
CA TYR A 198 4.86 -24.35 -12.43
C TYR A 198 4.71 -25.60 -13.30
N LYS A 199 4.61 -26.78 -12.67
CA LYS A 199 4.22 -28.00 -13.38
C LYS A 199 2.71 -28.06 -13.55
N GLU A 200 2.24 -28.46 -14.73
CA GLU A 200 0.79 -28.61 -14.97
C GLU A 200 0.13 -29.58 -13.97
N ILE A 201 0.86 -30.60 -13.53
CA ILE A 201 0.37 -31.59 -12.54
C ILE A 201 0.03 -30.98 -11.16
N TRP A 202 0.57 -29.79 -10.84
CA TRP A 202 0.23 -29.08 -9.60
C TRP A 202 -1.17 -28.45 -9.64
N VAL A 203 -1.68 -28.20 -10.86
CA VAL A 203 -3.02 -27.65 -11.10
C VAL A 203 -4.01 -28.77 -11.45
N ASP A 204 -3.64 -29.66 -12.39
CA ASP A 204 -4.42 -30.85 -12.75
C ASP A 204 -3.61 -32.13 -12.53
N PRO A 205 -3.92 -32.94 -11.49
CA PRO A 205 -3.21 -34.19 -11.22
C PRO A 205 -3.22 -35.23 -12.35
N LYS A 206 -4.07 -35.07 -13.38
CA LYS A 206 -4.13 -35.96 -14.55
C LYS A 206 -3.30 -35.47 -15.74
N ALA A 207 -2.71 -34.28 -15.64
CA ALA A 207 -1.89 -33.72 -16.68
C ALA A 207 -0.53 -34.44 -16.83
N ASP A 208 0.20 -34.06 -17.87
CA ASP A 208 1.54 -34.59 -18.14
C ASP A 208 2.56 -34.11 -17.08
N GLU A 209 3.24 -35.05 -16.43
CA GLU A 209 4.23 -34.79 -15.37
C GLU A 209 5.47 -34.01 -15.83
N ASN A 210 5.72 -34.00 -17.14
CA ASN A 210 6.83 -33.32 -17.77
C ASN A 210 6.42 -31.97 -18.37
N LEU A 211 5.13 -31.60 -18.33
CA LEU A 211 4.67 -30.31 -18.84
C LEU A 211 4.89 -29.22 -17.79
N TRP A 212 5.68 -28.23 -18.17
CA TRP A 212 5.93 -27.02 -17.41
C TRP A 212 5.29 -25.83 -18.10
N ASN A 213 4.76 -24.93 -17.30
CA ASN A 213 4.22 -23.66 -17.73
C ASN A 213 5.05 -22.54 -17.13
N LYS A 214 5.11 -21.43 -17.87
CA LYS A 214 5.59 -20.15 -17.37
C LYS A 214 4.53 -19.10 -17.70
N VAL A 215 4.07 -18.39 -16.69
CA VAL A 215 3.13 -17.27 -16.83
C VAL A 215 3.86 -15.98 -16.56
N ILE A 216 3.69 -15.00 -17.44
CA ILE A 216 4.24 -13.66 -17.31
C ILE A 216 3.09 -12.64 -17.39
N GLU A 217 3.06 -11.70 -16.46
CA GLU A 217 2.26 -10.47 -16.55
C GLU A 217 3.23 -9.29 -16.53
N GLU A 218 3.11 -8.38 -17.49
CA GLU A 218 3.86 -7.12 -17.50
C GLU A 218 2.88 -5.96 -17.64
N THR A 219 2.99 -4.95 -16.80
CA THR A 219 2.16 -3.75 -16.85
C THR A 219 3.02 -2.49 -16.91
N ILE A 220 2.73 -1.65 -17.91
CA ILE A 220 3.24 -0.29 -17.99
C ILE A 220 2.17 0.65 -17.44
N ILE A 221 2.58 1.60 -16.60
CA ILE A 221 1.72 2.61 -15.99
C ILE A 221 2.14 4.00 -16.45
N ASP A 222 1.17 4.82 -16.85
CA ASP A 222 1.33 6.24 -17.14
C ASP A 222 0.43 7.07 -16.22
N PHE A 223 1.01 8.06 -15.55
CA PHE A 223 0.33 8.94 -14.60
C PHE A 223 0.10 10.32 -15.23
N ILE A 224 -1.16 10.68 -15.44
CA ILE A 224 -1.56 11.95 -16.03
C ILE A 224 -2.11 12.85 -14.91
N GLN A 225 -1.29 13.80 -14.46
CA GLN A 225 -1.59 14.72 -13.35
C GLN A 225 -2.47 15.91 -13.74
N ASP A 226 -3.47 15.68 -14.60
CA ASP A 226 -4.52 16.64 -14.91
C ASP A 226 -5.65 16.55 -13.86
N ASP A 227 -6.69 17.40 -13.97
CA ASP A 227 -7.91 17.29 -13.17
C ASP A 227 -9.04 16.68 -14.02
N PRO A 228 -9.48 15.44 -13.76
CA PRO A 228 -9.09 14.56 -12.65
C PRO A 228 -7.77 13.80 -12.89
N LEU A 229 -7.08 13.47 -11.78
CA LEU A 229 -5.86 12.65 -11.82
C LEU A 229 -6.19 11.29 -12.44
N THR A 230 -5.46 10.92 -13.49
CA THR A 230 -5.74 9.73 -14.31
C THR A 230 -4.54 8.78 -14.33
N ILE A 231 -4.78 7.48 -14.24
CA ILE A 231 -3.79 6.41 -14.35
C ILE A 231 -4.15 5.57 -15.56
N LYS A 232 -3.26 5.49 -16.55
CA LYS A 232 -3.42 4.59 -17.70
C LYS A 232 -2.51 3.40 -17.54
N THR A 233 -3.03 2.21 -17.83
CA THR A 233 -2.24 0.98 -17.80
C THR A 233 -2.35 0.26 -19.13
N PHE A 234 -1.24 -0.35 -19.54
CA PHE A 234 -1.20 -1.36 -20.60
C PHE A 234 -0.61 -2.63 -20.02
N THR A 235 -1.38 -3.71 -20.00
CA THR A 235 -0.97 -5.00 -19.45
C THR A 235 -0.88 -6.03 -20.56
N THR A 236 0.24 -6.76 -20.59
CA THR A 236 0.46 -7.92 -21.43
C THR A 236 0.47 -9.18 -20.55
N LEU A 237 -0.28 -10.19 -20.96
CA LEU A 237 -0.33 -11.51 -20.34
C LEU A 237 0.24 -12.54 -21.30
N GLU A 238 1.18 -13.36 -20.85
CA GLU A 238 1.81 -14.38 -21.69
C GLU A 238 1.86 -15.73 -20.97
N LYS A 239 1.53 -16.79 -21.71
CA LYS A 239 1.72 -18.17 -21.26
C LYS A 239 2.70 -18.87 -22.18
N TYR A 240 3.73 -19.46 -21.58
CA TYR A 240 4.71 -20.28 -22.26
C TYR A 240 4.63 -21.71 -21.72
N THR A 241 5.07 -22.66 -22.54
CA THR A 241 5.16 -24.07 -22.14
C THR A 241 6.47 -24.71 -22.58
N THR A 242 6.86 -25.76 -21.87
CA THR A 242 7.96 -26.63 -22.26
C THR A 242 7.77 -28.03 -21.70
N ARG A 243 8.55 -29.00 -22.22
CA ARG A 243 8.51 -30.39 -21.78
C ARG A 243 9.88 -30.78 -21.23
N SER A 244 9.94 -31.08 -19.94
CA SER A 244 11.17 -31.48 -19.26
C SER A 244 10.88 -32.34 -18.03
N PRO A 245 11.64 -33.42 -17.79
CA PRO A 245 11.53 -34.18 -16.53
C PRO A 245 12.07 -33.40 -15.32
N GLN A 246 12.93 -32.41 -15.54
CA GLN A 246 13.56 -31.58 -14.50
C GLN A 246 13.09 -30.13 -14.61
N TYR A 247 13.47 -29.29 -13.64
CA TYR A 247 13.22 -27.85 -13.73
C TYR A 247 13.79 -27.31 -15.05
N PRO A 248 13.00 -26.67 -15.92
CA PRO A 248 13.46 -26.31 -17.26
C PRO A 248 14.43 -25.12 -17.24
N ASP A 249 15.30 -25.08 -18.24
CA ASP A 249 16.12 -23.89 -18.50
C ASP A 249 15.24 -22.73 -18.96
N LYS A 250 15.63 -21.49 -18.61
CA LYS A 250 14.86 -20.28 -18.92
C LYS A 250 14.55 -20.12 -20.42
N ASP A 251 15.48 -20.55 -21.27
CA ASP A 251 15.40 -20.40 -22.73
C ASP A 251 14.66 -21.56 -23.42
N SER A 252 14.20 -22.57 -22.66
CA SER A 252 13.53 -23.76 -23.20
C SER A 252 12.02 -23.59 -23.41
N PHE A 253 11.47 -22.44 -23.00
CA PHE A 253 10.05 -22.15 -23.03
C PHE A 253 9.60 -21.60 -24.39
N THR A 254 8.49 -22.12 -24.91
CA THR A 254 7.86 -21.65 -26.15
C THR A 254 6.54 -20.94 -25.82
N LEU A 255 6.32 -19.75 -26.41
CA LEU A 255 5.09 -18.99 -26.24
C LEU A 255 3.89 -19.79 -26.78
N LEU A 256 2.86 -19.94 -25.96
CA LEU A 256 1.61 -20.63 -26.29
C LEU A 256 0.46 -19.64 -26.47
N HIS A 257 0.39 -18.62 -25.64
CA HIS A 257 -0.70 -17.66 -25.63
C HIS A 257 -0.21 -16.27 -25.21
N THR A 258 -0.81 -15.24 -25.79
CA THR A 258 -0.60 -13.85 -25.44
C THR A 258 -1.95 -13.13 -25.49
N ASP A 259 -2.19 -12.25 -24.53
CA ASP A 259 -3.34 -11.36 -24.47
C ASP A 259 -2.87 -9.99 -23.98
N ASP A 260 -3.56 -8.93 -24.38
CA ASP A 260 -3.24 -7.57 -23.97
C ASP A 260 -4.51 -6.76 -23.70
N TYR A 261 -4.44 -5.87 -22.72
CA TYR A 261 -5.55 -4.99 -22.41
C TYR A 261 -5.09 -3.64 -21.85
N LYS A 262 -5.92 -2.63 -22.08
CA LYS A 262 -5.74 -1.26 -21.59
C LYS A 262 -6.79 -0.92 -20.57
N ARG A 263 -6.41 -0.09 -19.61
CA ARG A 263 -7.34 0.48 -18.63
C ARG A 263 -6.99 1.95 -18.39
N SER A 264 -8.02 2.77 -18.24
CA SER A 264 -7.89 4.18 -17.88
C SER A 264 -8.69 4.41 -16.60
N TYR A 265 -7.97 4.55 -15.49
CA TYR A 265 -8.56 4.87 -14.19
C TYR A 265 -8.54 6.38 -13.98
N TYR A 266 -9.58 6.94 -13.37
CA TYR A 266 -9.55 8.32 -12.90
C TYR A 266 -9.89 8.40 -11.42
N TRP A 267 -9.36 9.42 -10.75
CA TRP A 267 -9.67 9.70 -9.37
C TRP A 267 -11.13 10.14 -9.22
N SER A 268 -11.88 9.46 -8.35
CA SER A 268 -13.22 9.90 -7.96
C SER A 268 -13.26 10.35 -6.51
N ASN A 269 -13.55 11.64 -6.30
CA ASN A 269 -13.77 12.23 -4.98
C ASN A 269 -14.94 11.58 -4.22
N GLN A 270 -15.94 11.07 -4.96
CA GLN A 270 -17.09 10.40 -4.36
C GLN A 270 -16.69 9.08 -3.69
N PHE A 271 -15.81 8.31 -4.33
CA PHE A 271 -15.38 6.99 -3.83
C PHE A 271 -14.03 7.02 -3.11
N ASN A 272 -13.31 8.15 -3.16
CA ASN A 272 -11.94 8.33 -2.64
C ASN A 272 -10.97 7.24 -3.13
N THR A 273 -11.08 6.88 -4.40
CA THR A 273 -10.28 5.82 -5.03
C THR A 273 -10.20 6.04 -6.54
N PHE A 274 -9.31 5.30 -7.19
CA PHE A 274 -9.23 5.25 -8.65
C PHE A 274 -10.23 4.24 -9.20
N ILE A 275 -11.02 4.67 -10.19
CA ILE A 275 -12.13 3.89 -10.75
C ILE A 275 -12.07 3.88 -12.28
N LEU A 276 -12.64 2.85 -12.90
CA LEU A 276 -12.78 2.71 -14.35
C LEU A 276 -14.03 3.42 -14.89
N GLY A 277 -15.08 3.56 -14.07
CA GLY A 277 -16.33 4.19 -14.46
C GLY A 277 -17.36 4.18 -13.34
N GLU A 278 -18.38 5.04 -13.46
CA GLU A 278 -19.45 5.19 -12.48
C GLU A 278 -20.80 4.77 -13.06
N VAL A 279 -21.65 4.17 -12.22
CA VAL A 279 -23.03 3.83 -12.54
C VAL A 279 -23.96 4.38 -11.47
N ASN A 280 -25.02 5.06 -11.91
CA ASN A 280 -25.97 5.76 -11.06
C ASN A 280 -26.97 4.84 -10.35
N LYS A 281 -27.61 5.37 -9.29
CA LYS A 281 -28.64 4.70 -8.45
C LYS A 281 -29.86 4.14 -9.18
N ASP A 282 -30.10 4.48 -10.43
CA ASP A 282 -31.29 3.98 -11.12
C ASP A 282 -31.24 2.45 -11.29
N VAL A 283 -30.05 1.85 -11.21
CA VAL A 283 -29.87 0.39 -11.28
C VAL A 283 -29.50 -0.24 -9.93
N PHE A 284 -28.97 0.54 -8.99
CA PHE A 284 -28.48 0.07 -7.69
C PHE A 284 -29.03 0.91 -6.53
N LEU A 285 -29.12 0.33 -5.34
CA LEU A 285 -29.60 1.07 -4.15
C LEU A 285 -28.68 2.22 -3.71
N SER A 286 -27.50 2.34 -4.31
CA SER A 286 -26.51 3.41 -4.13
C SER A 286 -25.67 3.54 -5.40
N ASP A 287 -24.99 4.67 -5.58
CA ASP A 287 -24.03 4.81 -6.69
C ASP A 287 -22.93 3.77 -6.52
N VAL A 288 -22.48 3.23 -7.66
CA VAL A 288 -21.41 2.25 -7.70
C VAL A 288 -20.36 2.67 -8.72
N ALA A 289 -19.12 2.33 -8.46
CA ALA A 289 -18.04 2.50 -9.40
C ALA A 289 -17.36 1.16 -9.71
N LEU A 290 -16.96 0.99 -10.96
CA LEU A 290 -16.20 -0.15 -11.43
C LEU A 290 -14.73 0.02 -11.01
N LEU A 291 -14.20 -0.96 -10.29
CA LEU A 291 -12.79 -1.00 -9.91
C LEU A 291 -11.99 -1.87 -10.88
N GLU A 292 -12.53 -3.03 -11.25
CA GLU A 292 -11.77 -4.04 -11.97
C GLU A 292 -12.68 -5.00 -12.74
N ASP A 293 -12.19 -5.42 -13.90
CA ASP A 293 -12.71 -6.56 -14.63
C ASP A 293 -11.87 -7.79 -14.27
N MET A 294 -12.47 -8.73 -13.52
CA MET A 294 -11.77 -9.92 -13.02
C MET A 294 -11.54 -11.00 -14.08
N GLU A 295 -12.09 -10.85 -15.29
CA GLU A 295 -11.90 -11.84 -16.37
C GLU A 295 -10.58 -11.59 -17.11
N SER A 296 -10.14 -10.34 -17.19
CA SER A 296 -8.85 -9.94 -17.75
C SER A 296 -7.74 -10.06 -16.70
N SER A 297 -7.49 -11.28 -16.21
CA SER A 297 -6.51 -11.53 -15.15
C SER A 297 -5.58 -12.70 -15.50
N ARG A 298 -4.40 -12.71 -14.86
CA ARG A 298 -3.41 -13.79 -15.03
C ARG A 298 -3.96 -15.16 -14.65
N GLU A 299 -4.91 -15.23 -13.70
CA GLU A 299 -5.56 -16.48 -13.26
C GLU A 299 -6.22 -17.23 -14.44
N ALA A 300 -6.70 -16.51 -15.46
CA ALA A 300 -7.23 -17.11 -16.68
C ALA A 300 -6.18 -17.97 -17.41
N LEU A 301 -4.90 -17.63 -17.33
CA LEU A 301 -3.81 -18.42 -17.92
C LEU A 301 -3.57 -19.75 -17.19
N PHE A 302 -4.03 -19.87 -15.94
CA PHE A 302 -4.04 -21.11 -15.16
C PHE A 302 -5.33 -21.93 -15.39
N GLY A 303 -6.21 -21.47 -16.29
CA GLY A 303 -7.53 -22.08 -16.50
C GLY A 303 -8.57 -21.72 -15.44
N ILE A 304 -8.28 -20.72 -14.60
CA ILE A 304 -9.20 -20.25 -13.56
C ILE A 304 -9.95 -19.04 -14.10
N SER A 305 -11.19 -19.25 -14.54
CA SER A 305 -12.05 -18.16 -15.05
C SER A 305 -12.76 -17.42 -13.91
N ASN A 306 -12.72 -16.09 -13.91
CA ASN A 306 -13.48 -15.26 -12.98
C ASN A 306 -14.32 -14.21 -13.73
N SER A 307 -15.50 -14.61 -14.20
CA SER A 307 -16.41 -13.73 -14.96
C SER A 307 -17.23 -12.81 -14.04
N ASN A 308 -16.55 -12.01 -13.22
CA ASN A 308 -17.15 -10.99 -12.35
C ASN A 308 -16.52 -9.61 -12.57
N TYR A 309 -17.29 -8.56 -12.29
CA TYR A 309 -16.80 -7.20 -12.06
C TYR A 309 -16.62 -6.98 -10.57
N LYS A 310 -15.52 -6.33 -10.19
CA LYS A 310 -15.31 -5.81 -8.84
C LYS A 310 -15.74 -4.35 -8.81
N ILE A 311 -16.67 -4.02 -7.92
CA ILE A 311 -17.22 -2.68 -7.79
C ILE A 311 -17.08 -2.17 -6.36
N ILE A 312 -17.20 -0.86 -6.18
CA ILE A 312 -17.29 -0.20 -4.88
C ILE A 312 -18.58 0.62 -4.81
N THR A 313 -19.29 0.56 -3.68
CA THR A 313 -20.46 1.40 -3.43
C THR A 313 -20.03 2.76 -2.87
N SER A 314 -20.92 3.76 -2.93
CA SER A 314 -20.67 5.07 -2.32
C SER A 314 -20.49 5.03 -0.79
N LYS A 315 -20.72 3.87 -0.15
CA LYS A 315 -20.46 3.63 1.28
C LYS A 315 -19.09 2.99 1.53
N GLY A 316 -18.32 2.69 0.48
CA GLY A 316 -17.03 2.01 0.55
C GLY A 316 -17.11 0.49 0.62
N GLU A 317 -18.27 -0.12 0.35
CA GLU A 317 -18.42 -1.58 0.33
C GLU A 317 -17.96 -2.13 -1.02
N VAL A 318 -17.07 -3.12 -1.01
CA VAL A 318 -16.61 -3.81 -2.22
C VAL A 318 -17.53 -5.01 -2.51
N LEU A 319 -18.05 -5.09 -3.72
CA LEU A 319 -18.95 -6.16 -4.17
C LEU A 319 -18.43 -6.78 -5.47
N TYR A 320 -18.82 -8.04 -5.72
CA TYR A 320 -18.52 -8.77 -6.95
C TYR A 320 -19.81 -9.07 -7.70
N LEU A 321 -19.90 -8.60 -8.94
CA LEU A 321 -21.09 -8.73 -9.79
C LEU A 321 -20.82 -9.61 -10.99
N SER A 322 -21.67 -10.60 -11.25
CA SER A 322 -21.52 -11.50 -12.39
C SER A 322 -21.66 -10.76 -13.73
N LYS A 323 -20.68 -10.94 -14.62
CA LYS A 323 -20.68 -10.35 -15.97
C LYS A 323 -21.91 -10.72 -16.78
N ASN A 324 -22.36 -11.97 -16.69
CA ASN A 324 -23.53 -12.48 -17.43
C ASN A 324 -24.80 -11.64 -17.24
N LYS A 325 -24.91 -10.90 -16.13
CA LYS A 325 -26.05 -10.02 -15.84
C LYS A 325 -25.77 -8.54 -16.10
N PHE A 326 -24.52 -8.10 -15.98
CA PHE A 326 -24.15 -6.68 -15.92
C PHE A 326 -23.21 -6.23 -17.04
N GLN A 327 -22.87 -7.10 -18.01
CA GLN A 327 -21.92 -6.77 -19.08
C GLN A 327 -22.29 -5.50 -19.84
N ALA A 328 -23.54 -5.37 -20.29
CA ALA A 328 -24.01 -4.23 -21.08
C ALA A 328 -23.86 -2.87 -20.37
N MET A 329 -23.68 -2.87 -19.05
CA MET A 329 -23.54 -1.67 -18.23
C MET A 329 -22.09 -1.22 -18.07
N PHE A 330 -21.15 -2.16 -17.99
CA PHE A 330 -19.75 -1.86 -17.67
C PHE A 330 -18.82 -1.94 -18.87
N GLN A 331 -19.24 -2.60 -19.95
CA GLN A 331 -18.40 -2.86 -21.13
C GLN A 331 -17.80 -1.58 -21.72
N SER A 332 -18.56 -0.47 -21.77
CA SER A 332 -18.09 0.80 -22.34
C SER A 332 -16.89 1.40 -21.61
N PHE A 333 -16.67 1.06 -20.34
CA PHE A 333 -15.53 1.55 -19.56
C PHE A 333 -14.23 0.79 -19.83
N LEU A 334 -14.30 -0.31 -20.59
CA LEU A 334 -13.19 -1.23 -20.82
C LEU A 334 -12.66 -1.18 -22.26
N GLU A 335 -13.32 -0.42 -23.14
CA GLU A 335 -13.03 -0.32 -24.58
C GLU A 335 -12.16 0.89 -24.96
N GLU A 336 -11.71 1.68 -23.96
CA GLU A 336 -10.81 2.84 -24.10
C GLU A 336 -9.37 2.50 -23.67
#